data_AF-A0A924QIV4-F1
#
_entry.id   AF-A0A924QIV4-F1
#
_cell.length_a   1.000
_cell.length_b   1.000
_cell.length_c   1.000
_cell.angle_alpha   90.00
_cell.angle_beta   90.00
_cell.angle_gamma   90.00
#
_symmetry.space_group_name_H-M   'P 1'
#
loop_
_entity.id
_entity.type
_entity.pdbx_description
1 polymer ?
#
loop_
_entity_poly.entity_id
_entity_poly.type
_entity_poly.pdbx_seq_one_letter_code
_entity_poly.pdbx_strand_id
1 'polypeptide(L)'
;MTTDISLQNFETDLIQASMTQPVLLDIWAPWCGPCKALGPVLEKLETAYAGRFKLAKLNADEQGEISGQLSEMFGVRSIPFCVMFKDGQPVDGFVGALPEDQIRAFLDKHVPVADADQAEDSVEEVDEPMAEDDPASALEKLQEAVAINPANDAARSDYLRALLSSGMVAEARRAFDPVAHQVVPDARLTACGHWLAALEAMPVDSDALNAALASNKRDFDARFKLAQSHFASQRLTQAMDELLEIVMRDKEWSGQLARKNYVAILELMTKPAPKPVAAAPKGALELAGKVNTAPSDPVVDAYRRKLSMALF
;
A
#
# COMPACT_ATOMS: atom_id res chain seq x y z
N MET A 1 18.21 -15.92 -12.66
CA MET A 1 18.88 -16.93 -11.79
C MET A 1 18.22 -16.79 -10.44
N THR A 2 17.36 -17.74 -10.12
CA THR A 2 16.62 -17.78 -8.85
C THR A 2 17.60 -17.83 -7.67
N THR A 3 17.38 -17.00 -6.64
CA THR A 3 18.26 -16.93 -5.46
C THR A 3 17.58 -17.61 -4.27
N ASP A 4 18.28 -18.55 -3.61
CA ASP A 4 17.82 -19.11 -2.33
C ASP A 4 18.15 -18.16 -1.17
N ILE A 5 17.13 -17.85 -0.37
CA ILE A 5 17.23 -16.94 0.77
C ILE A 5 17.47 -17.74 2.04
N SER A 6 18.36 -17.20 2.86
CA SER A 6 18.75 -17.66 4.17
C SER A 6 18.89 -16.47 5.10
N LEU A 7 19.00 -16.70 6.40
CA LEU A 7 19.24 -15.65 7.38
C LEU A 7 20.49 -14.79 7.08
N GLN A 8 21.49 -15.35 6.40
CA GLN A 8 22.75 -14.66 6.11
C GLN A 8 22.64 -13.66 4.95
N ASN A 9 21.81 -13.98 3.95
CA ASN A 9 21.63 -13.14 2.76
C ASN A 9 20.26 -12.46 2.69
N PHE A 10 19.36 -12.68 3.65
CA PHE A 10 18.04 -12.05 3.73
C PHE A 10 18.12 -10.53 3.57
N GLU A 11 19.03 -9.88 4.31
CA GLU A 11 19.18 -8.43 4.23
C GLU A 11 19.63 -7.98 2.82
N THR A 12 20.64 -8.62 2.26
CA THR A 12 21.25 -8.14 0.99
C THR A 12 20.44 -8.56 -0.23
N ASP A 13 20.08 -9.84 -0.32
CA ASP A 13 19.53 -10.45 -1.53
C ASP A 13 18.00 -10.35 -1.63
N LEU A 14 17.33 -9.98 -0.53
CA LEU A 14 15.89 -9.75 -0.49
C LEU A 14 15.56 -8.30 -0.14
N ILE A 15 15.96 -7.81 1.05
CA ILE A 15 15.56 -6.46 1.50
C ILE A 15 16.23 -5.38 0.63
N GLN A 16 17.56 -5.33 0.56
CA GLN A 16 18.27 -4.34 -0.23
C GLN A 16 18.04 -4.53 -1.74
N ALA A 17 17.95 -5.78 -2.21
CA ALA A 17 17.57 -6.05 -3.60
C ALA A 17 16.20 -5.44 -3.93
N SER A 18 15.20 -5.61 -3.05
CA SER A 18 13.85 -5.07 -3.23
C SER A 18 13.74 -3.55 -3.27
N MET A 19 14.77 -2.83 -2.79
CA MET A 19 14.89 -1.38 -2.92
C MET A 19 15.17 -0.93 -4.36
N THR A 20 15.72 -1.82 -5.19
CA THR A 20 16.12 -1.51 -6.58
C THR A 20 15.23 -2.19 -7.61
N GLN A 21 14.72 -3.38 -7.29
CA GLN A 21 13.89 -4.18 -8.18
C GLN A 21 12.93 -5.03 -7.35
N PRO A 22 11.63 -5.12 -7.68
CA PRO A 22 10.70 -5.98 -6.96
C PRO A 22 11.20 -7.43 -6.87
N VAL A 23 11.12 -8.02 -5.67
CA VAL A 23 11.53 -9.41 -5.42
C VAL A 23 10.32 -10.22 -4.98
N LEU A 24 9.95 -11.24 -5.76
CA LEU A 24 8.95 -12.22 -5.36
C LEU A 24 9.63 -13.34 -4.58
N LEU A 25 9.32 -13.47 -3.30
CA LEU A 25 9.79 -14.55 -2.44
C LEU A 25 8.80 -15.72 -2.47
N ASP A 26 9.19 -16.87 -3.01
CA ASP A 26 8.45 -18.13 -2.97
C ASP A 26 8.84 -18.95 -1.72
N ILE A 27 7.93 -19.04 -0.75
CA ILE A 27 8.09 -19.85 0.45
C ILE A 27 7.54 -21.26 0.19
N TRP A 28 8.45 -22.23 0.16
CA TRP A 28 8.17 -23.59 -0.29
C TRP A 28 8.78 -24.65 0.65
N ALA A 29 8.46 -25.92 0.40
CA ALA A 29 9.12 -27.06 1.06
C ALA A 29 9.12 -28.30 0.13
N PRO A 30 10.07 -29.24 0.26
CA PRO A 30 10.22 -30.38 -0.66
C PRO A 30 9.04 -31.36 -0.64
N TRP A 31 8.33 -31.43 0.47
CA TRP A 31 7.13 -32.26 0.66
C TRP A 31 5.85 -31.60 0.12
N CYS A 32 5.89 -30.30 -0.21
CA CYS A 32 4.74 -29.56 -0.70
C CYS A 32 4.45 -29.88 -2.18
N GLY A 33 3.42 -30.68 -2.43
CA GLY A 33 2.95 -31.03 -3.78
C GLY A 33 2.61 -29.81 -4.66
N PRO A 34 1.75 -28.88 -4.20
CA PRO A 34 1.40 -27.68 -4.96
C PRO A 34 2.60 -26.76 -5.30
N CYS A 35 3.60 -26.69 -4.42
CA CYS A 35 4.82 -25.91 -4.65
C CYS A 35 5.59 -26.39 -5.89
N LYS A 36 5.58 -27.70 -6.16
CA LYS A 36 6.23 -28.31 -7.34
C LYS A 36 5.56 -27.89 -8.65
N ALA A 37 4.27 -27.56 -8.63
CA ALA A 37 3.55 -27.04 -9.79
C ALA A 37 3.75 -25.53 -9.96
N LEU A 38 3.83 -24.79 -8.85
CA LEU A 38 3.98 -23.33 -8.86
C LEU A 38 5.38 -22.87 -9.29
N GLY A 39 6.44 -23.50 -8.79
CA GLY A 39 7.83 -23.11 -9.05
C GLY A 39 8.17 -22.89 -10.54
N PRO A 40 7.88 -23.86 -11.43
CA PRO A 40 8.13 -23.70 -12.87
C PRO A 40 7.36 -22.54 -13.51
N VAL A 41 6.16 -22.24 -13.02
CA VAL A 41 5.36 -21.10 -13.50
C VAL A 41 6.02 -19.78 -13.10
N LEU A 42 6.51 -19.67 -11.86
CA LEU A 42 7.22 -18.49 -11.38
C LEU A 42 8.53 -18.26 -12.14
N GLU A 43 9.32 -19.30 -12.39
CA GLU A 43 10.57 -19.22 -13.17
C GLU A 43 10.31 -18.82 -14.63
N LYS A 44 9.23 -19.35 -15.23
CA LYS A 44 8.77 -18.93 -16.56
C LYS A 44 8.40 -17.45 -16.59
N LEU A 45 7.70 -16.97 -15.56
CA LEU A 45 7.30 -15.56 -15.46
C LEU A 45 8.50 -14.65 -15.19
N GLU A 46 9.46 -15.04 -14.35
CA GLU A 46 10.70 -14.28 -14.15
C GLU A 46 11.42 -14.04 -15.49
N THR A 47 11.49 -15.09 -16.31
CA THR A 47 12.07 -15.01 -17.65
C THR A 47 11.23 -14.13 -18.58
N ALA A 48 9.90 -14.31 -18.61
CA ALA A 48 9.00 -13.55 -19.47
C ALA A 48 8.94 -12.05 -19.12
N TYR A 49 9.19 -11.71 -17.85
CA TYR A 49 9.25 -10.34 -17.38
C TYR A 49 10.63 -9.71 -17.59
N ALA A 50 11.59 -10.42 -18.21
CA ALA A 50 12.86 -9.87 -18.67
C ALA A 50 13.65 -9.11 -17.60
N GLY A 51 13.65 -9.62 -16.36
CA GLY A 51 14.33 -8.96 -15.25
C GLY A 51 13.64 -7.69 -14.77
N ARG A 52 12.31 -7.56 -14.91
CA ARG A 52 11.54 -6.50 -14.23
C ARG A 52 11.24 -6.84 -12.78
N PHE A 53 11.29 -8.11 -12.42
CA PHE A 53 11.30 -8.59 -11.05
C PHE A 53 12.31 -9.73 -10.90
N LYS A 54 12.68 -10.01 -9.66
CA LYS A 54 13.55 -11.12 -9.28
C LYS A 54 12.75 -12.18 -8.53
N LEU A 55 12.94 -13.45 -8.85
CA LEU A 55 12.41 -14.56 -8.07
C LEU A 55 13.43 -15.00 -7.03
N ALA A 56 12.99 -15.06 -5.79
CA ALA A 56 13.74 -15.59 -4.66
C ALA A 56 12.97 -16.76 -4.05
N LYS A 57 13.68 -17.72 -3.46
CA LYS A 57 13.07 -18.92 -2.85
C LYS A 57 13.49 -19.03 -1.39
N LEU A 58 12.56 -19.43 -0.53
CA LEU A 58 12.80 -19.69 0.88
C LEU A 58 12.26 -21.08 1.22
N ASN A 59 13.15 -21.99 1.62
CA ASN A 59 12.71 -23.27 2.16
C ASN A 59 12.20 -23.06 3.59
N ALA A 60 10.91 -23.28 3.82
CA ALA A 60 10.26 -23.08 5.11
C ALA A 60 10.79 -24.01 6.21
N ASP A 61 11.26 -25.22 5.86
CA ASP A 61 11.82 -26.17 6.81
C ASP A 61 13.21 -25.73 7.30
N GLU A 62 14.00 -25.11 6.42
CA GLU A 62 15.37 -24.68 6.71
C GLU A 62 15.43 -23.28 7.33
N GLN A 63 14.52 -22.40 6.92
CA GLN A 63 14.46 -20.99 7.34
C GLN A 63 13.16 -20.70 8.11
N GLY A 64 12.87 -21.55 9.11
CA GLY A 64 11.64 -21.53 9.90
C GLY A 64 11.35 -20.21 10.62
N GLU A 65 12.39 -19.48 11.03
CA GLU A 65 12.24 -18.18 11.69
C GLU A 65 11.69 -17.11 10.72
N ILE A 66 12.30 -17.00 9.54
CA ILE A 66 11.90 -16.05 8.50
C ILE A 66 10.52 -16.41 7.97
N SER A 67 10.29 -17.68 7.65
CA SER A 67 9.00 -18.15 7.14
C SER A 67 7.88 -17.96 8.16
N GLY A 68 8.16 -18.20 9.45
CA GLY A 68 7.23 -18.00 10.56
C GLY A 68 6.83 -16.54 10.75
N GLN A 69 7.80 -15.62 10.77
CA GLN A 69 7.52 -14.19 10.90
C GLN A 69 6.68 -13.64 9.74
N LEU A 70 7.02 -14.01 8.50
CA LEU A 70 6.24 -13.61 7.33
C LEU A 70 4.83 -14.21 7.36
N SER A 71 4.72 -15.48 7.75
CA SER A 71 3.42 -16.15 7.90
C SER A 71 2.54 -15.47 8.95
N GLU A 72 3.10 -15.07 10.10
CA GLU A 72 2.37 -14.37 11.16
C GLU A 72 1.91 -12.97 10.71
N MET A 73 2.80 -12.21 10.07
CA MET A 73 2.50 -10.86 9.59
C MET A 73 1.39 -10.83 8.54
N PHE A 74 1.30 -11.85 7.69
CA PHE A 74 0.22 -11.98 6.68
C PHE A 74 -0.95 -12.86 7.13
N GLY A 75 -0.92 -13.42 8.36
CA GLY A 75 -1.97 -14.31 8.86
C GLY A 75 -2.11 -15.63 8.08
N VAL A 76 -1.04 -16.08 7.41
CA VAL A 76 -0.99 -17.29 6.58
C VAL A 76 -0.44 -18.46 7.39
N ARG A 77 -0.92 -19.68 7.14
CA ARG A 77 -0.47 -20.89 7.85
C ARG A 77 -0.14 -22.06 6.93
N SER A 78 -0.12 -21.84 5.61
CA SER A 78 0.02 -22.88 4.60
C SER A 78 0.96 -22.43 3.48
N ILE A 79 1.73 -23.38 2.96
CA ILE A 79 2.57 -23.21 1.77
C ILE A 79 1.93 -23.91 0.55
N PRO A 80 2.21 -23.46 -0.69
CA PRO A 80 3.11 -22.37 -1.06
C PRO A 80 2.55 -21.00 -0.64
N PHE A 81 3.44 -20.12 -0.21
CA PHE A 81 3.12 -18.73 0.12
C PHE A 81 4.14 -17.83 -0.56
N CYS A 82 3.67 -16.93 -1.43
CA CYS A 82 4.53 -16.00 -2.12
C CYS A 82 4.35 -14.59 -1.55
N VAL A 83 5.44 -13.89 -1.33
CA VAL A 83 5.46 -12.52 -0.80
C VAL A 83 6.20 -11.61 -1.76
N MET A 84 5.57 -10.53 -2.17
CA MET A 84 6.23 -9.47 -2.94
C MET A 84 6.95 -8.53 -1.99
N PHE A 85 8.25 -8.35 -2.22
CA PHE A 85 9.06 -7.34 -1.57
C PHE A 85 9.34 -6.19 -2.54
N LYS A 86 9.11 -4.97 -2.07
CA LYS A 86 9.37 -3.74 -2.79
C LYS A 86 9.71 -2.64 -1.80
N ASP A 87 10.67 -1.79 -2.15
CA ASP A 87 11.14 -0.70 -1.29
C ASP A 87 11.57 -1.19 0.11
N GLY A 88 12.17 -2.39 0.16
CA GLY A 88 12.66 -3.01 1.40
C GLY A 88 11.58 -3.64 2.27
N GLN A 89 10.33 -3.62 1.84
CA GLN A 89 9.22 -4.10 2.65
C GLN A 89 8.41 -5.17 1.93
N PRO A 90 7.82 -6.12 2.66
CA PRO A 90 6.82 -7.02 2.13
C PRO A 90 5.52 -6.22 1.88
N VAL A 91 5.15 -6.06 0.61
CA VAL A 91 4.05 -5.16 0.18
C VAL A 91 2.76 -5.89 -0.18
N ASP A 92 2.85 -7.16 -0.58
CA ASP A 92 1.69 -7.98 -0.96
C ASP A 92 2.08 -9.47 -0.91
N GLY A 93 1.11 -10.37 -1.01
CA GLY A 93 1.36 -11.80 -1.10
C GLY A 93 0.14 -12.62 -1.49
N PHE A 94 0.38 -13.85 -1.95
CA PHE A 94 -0.67 -14.80 -2.27
C PHE A 94 -0.33 -16.19 -1.77
N VAL A 95 -1.38 -16.96 -1.47
CA VAL A 95 -1.27 -18.32 -0.92
C VAL A 95 -1.80 -19.33 -1.94
N GLY A 96 -1.09 -20.45 -2.07
CA GLY A 96 -1.47 -21.55 -2.95
C GLY A 96 -0.91 -21.44 -4.36
N ALA A 97 -1.10 -22.52 -5.13
CA ALA A 97 -0.69 -22.57 -6.53
C ALA A 97 -1.79 -21.95 -7.41
N LEU A 98 -1.67 -20.67 -7.72
CA LEU A 98 -2.61 -19.94 -8.55
C LEU A 98 -2.36 -20.20 -10.06
N PRO A 99 -3.39 -20.03 -10.93
CA PRO A 99 -3.21 -20.02 -12.38
C PRO A 99 -2.25 -18.91 -12.83
N GLU A 100 -1.52 -19.14 -13.93
CA GLU A 100 -0.52 -18.20 -14.46
C GLU A 100 -1.08 -16.78 -14.67
N ASP A 101 -2.30 -16.65 -15.19
CA ASP A 101 -2.93 -15.34 -15.43
C ASP A 101 -3.18 -14.56 -14.14
N GLN A 102 -3.49 -15.23 -13.03
CA GLN A 102 -3.65 -14.58 -11.73
C GLN A 102 -2.30 -14.15 -11.16
N ILE A 103 -1.24 -14.95 -11.39
CA ILE A 103 0.11 -14.59 -10.99
C ILE A 103 0.61 -13.39 -11.81
N ARG A 104 0.31 -13.34 -13.12
CA ARG A 104 0.60 -12.16 -13.96
C ARG A 104 -0.12 -10.93 -13.45
N ALA A 105 -1.43 -11.02 -13.20
CA ALA A 105 -2.21 -9.93 -12.65
C ALA A 105 -1.67 -9.46 -11.28
N PHE A 106 -1.18 -10.38 -10.45
CA PHE A 106 -0.48 -10.05 -9.21
C PHE A 106 0.84 -9.33 -9.47
N LEU A 107 1.69 -9.86 -10.36
CA LEU A 107 2.98 -9.26 -10.71
C LEU A 107 2.81 -7.87 -11.32
N ASP A 108 1.84 -7.68 -12.21
CA ASP A 108 1.60 -6.41 -12.91
C ASP A 108 1.20 -5.26 -11.97
N LYS A 109 0.70 -5.56 -10.77
CA LYS A 109 0.46 -4.54 -9.71
C LYS A 109 1.77 -3.96 -9.16
N HIS A 110 2.83 -4.76 -9.15
CA HIS A 110 4.05 -4.47 -8.38
C HIS A 110 5.26 -4.24 -9.27
N VAL A 111 5.27 -4.89 -10.43
CA VAL A 111 6.37 -4.95 -11.39
C VAL A 111 6.14 -3.92 -12.49
N PRO A 112 7.10 -3.02 -12.77
CA PRO A 112 6.99 -2.06 -13.86
C PRO A 112 6.68 -2.78 -15.18
N VAL A 113 5.86 -2.20 -16.07
CA VAL A 113 5.52 -2.80 -17.37
C VAL A 113 6.74 -2.73 -18.30
N ALA A 114 7.02 -3.78 -19.10
CA ALA A 114 8.02 -3.73 -20.16
C ALA A 114 7.49 -2.90 -21.32
N ASP A 115 8.28 -1.95 -21.80
CA ASP A 115 8.12 -1.21 -23.06
C ASP A 115 6.67 -0.89 -23.46
N ALA A 116 6.28 0.34 -23.15
CA ALA A 116 5.12 1.01 -23.72
C ALA A 116 5.28 1.31 -25.24
N ASP A 117 5.89 0.42 -26.01
CA ASP A 117 6.20 0.62 -27.43
C ASP A 117 5.50 -0.38 -28.38
N GLN A 118 4.71 -1.36 -27.90
CA GLN A 118 3.94 -2.26 -28.78
C GLN A 118 2.53 -2.65 -28.29
N ALA A 119 1.84 -1.72 -27.62
CA ALA A 119 0.38 -1.78 -27.48
C ALA A 119 -0.32 -0.48 -27.95
N GLU A 120 0.40 0.37 -28.68
CA GLU A 120 -0.17 1.44 -29.49
C GLU A 120 -0.52 0.89 -30.89
N ASP A 121 -1.53 0.03 -30.94
CA ASP A 121 -2.21 -0.31 -32.20
C ASP A 121 -3.70 -0.50 -31.87
N SER A 122 -4.31 0.56 -31.32
CA SER A 122 -5.75 0.87 -31.40
C SER A 122 -6.14 2.06 -30.53
N VAL A 123 -5.42 3.18 -30.62
CA VAL A 123 -6.02 4.49 -30.30
C VAL A 123 -5.44 5.53 -31.27
N GLU A 124 -6.12 5.73 -32.40
CA GLU A 124 -5.87 6.87 -33.27
C GLU A 124 -6.27 8.16 -32.54
N GLU A 125 -5.31 9.07 -32.46
CA GLU A 125 -5.37 10.54 -32.46
C GLU A 125 -6.62 11.23 -31.86
N VAL A 126 -6.40 12.00 -30.78
CA VAL A 126 -6.68 13.45 -30.82
C VAL A 126 -5.56 14.19 -30.10
N ASP A 127 -4.72 14.84 -30.89
CA ASP A 127 -3.77 15.85 -30.45
C ASP A 127 -4.52 17.20 -30.43
N GLU A 128 -4.93 17.67 -29.24
CA GLU A 128 -5.28 19.08 -29.03
C GLU A 128 -4.66 19.60 -27.73
N PRO A 129 -3.96 20.75 -27.77
CA PRO A 129 -3.35 21.33 -26.60
C PRO A 129 -4.35 22.19 -25.81
N MET A 130 -4.21 22.12 -24.48
CA MET A 130 -4.69 23.08 -23.46
C MET A 130 -6.16 22.99 -23.00
N ALA A 131 -6.33 22.44 -21.78
CA ALA A 131 -6.89 23.22 -20.67
C ALA A 131 -6.24 22.77 -19.36
N GLU A 132 -5.71 23.74 -18.62
CA GLU A 132 -5.20 23.62 -17.25
C GLU A 132 -6.25 23.02 -16.30
N ASP A 133 -5.82 22.10 -15.43
CA ASP A 133 -6.33 21.82 -14.07
C ASP A 133 -7.79 22.18 -13.73
N ASP A 134 -8.80 21.71 -14.48
CA ASP A 134 -10.17 21.69 -13.95
C ASP A 134 -10.37 20.42 -13.09
N PRO A 135 -10.56 20.55 -11.76
CA PRO A 135 -10.83 19.40 -10.90
C PRO A 135 -12.05 18.59 -11.33
N ALA A 136 -13.03 19.21 -12.02
CA ALA A 136 -14.19 18.49 -12.55
C ALA A 136 -13.81 17.54 -13.69
N SER A 137 -13.00 18.00 -14.66
CA SER A 137 -12.49 17.16 -15.74
C SER A 137 -11.55 16.05 -15.25
N ALA A 138 -10.79 16.30 -14.18
CA ALA A 138 -9.98 15.25 -13.55
C ALA A 138 -10.84 14.18 -12.88
N LEU A 139 -11.95 14.57 -12.23
CA LEU A 139 -12.88 13.66 -11.58
C LEU A 139 -13.60 12.76 -12.58
N GLU A 140 -14.04 13.30 -13.72
CA GLU A 140 -14.66 12.52 -14.80
C GLU A 140 -13.72 11.45 -15.36
N LYS A 141 -12.45 11.80 -15.62
CA LYS A 141 -11.43 10.84 -16.08
C LYS A 141 -11.18 9.72 -15.06
N LEU A 142 -11.15 10.06 -13.78
CA LEU A 142 -10.99 9.07 -12.70
C LEU A 142 -12.21 8.16 -12.60
N GLN A 143 -13.41 8.71 -12.75
CA GLN A 143 -14.65 7.93 -12.78
C GLN A 143 -14.66 6.96 -13.96
N GLU A 144 -14.29 7.42 -15.16
CA GLU A 144 -14.20 6.59 -16.36
C GLU A 144 -13.16 5.46 -16.20
N ALA A 145 -11.98 5.78 -15.65
CA ALA A 145 -10.95 4.78 -15.38
C ALA A 145 -11.44 3.66 -14.44
N VAL A 146 -12.21 4.02 -13.39
CA VAL A 146 -12.84 3.05 -12.49
C VAL A 146 -13.95 2.25 -13.18
N ALA A 147 -14.67 2.84 -14.13
CA ALA A 147 -15.70 2.13 -14.89
C ALA A 147 -15.09 1.12 -15.88
N ILE A 148 -13.97 1.46 -16.52
CA ILE A 148 -13.23 0.58 -17.44
C ILE A 148 -12.61 -0.59 -16.67
N ASN A 149 -12.01 -0.34 -15.51
CA ASN A 149 -11.41 -1.37 -14.68
C ASN A 149 -11.88 -1.28 -13.22
N PRO A 150 -13.05 -1.86 -12.89
CA PRO A 150 -13.60 -1.81 -11.54
C PRO A 150 -12.74 -2.48 -10.47
N ALA A 151 -11.83 -3.38 -10.85
CA ALA A 151 -10.91 -4.08 -9.96
C ALA A 151 -9.60 -3.33 -9.69
N ASN A 152 -9.40 -2.17 -10.33
CA ASN A 152 -8.22 -1.34 -10.11
C ASN A 152 -8.39 -0.48 -8.85
N ASP A 153 -7.91 -1.00 -7.72
CA ASP A 153 -7.98 -0.32 -6.43
C ASP A 153 -7.21 1.01 -6.41
N ALA A 154 -6.11 1.12 -7.18
CA ALA A 154 -5.34 2.36 -7.26
C ALA A 154 -6.17 3.48 -7.92
N ALA A 155 -6.76 3.21 -9.10
CA ALA A 155 -7.65 4.15 -9.78
C ALA A 155 -8.87 4.51 -8.91
N ARG A 156 -9.44 3.51 -8.21
CA ARG A 156 -10.55 3.73 -7.28
C ARG A 156 -10.13 4.59 -6.08
N SER A 157 -8.93 4.39 -5.55
CA SER A 157 -8.41 5.18 -4.42
C SER A 157 -8.17 6.65 -4.82
N ASP A 158 -7.67 6.90 -6.04
CA ASP A 158 -7.49 8.25 -6.56
C ASP A 158 -8.85 8.93 -6.81
N TYR A 159 -9.82 8.21 -7.37
CA TYR A 159 -11.20 8.71 -7.51
C TYR A 159 -11.85 9.04 -6.16
N LEU A 160 -11.75 8.14 -5.18
CA LEU A 160 -12.24 8.37 -3.82
C LEU A 160 -11.58 9.58 -3.17
N ARG A 161 -10.26 9.71 -3.28
CA ARG A 161 -9.52 10.85 -2.72
C ARG A 161 -9.99 12.16 -3.35
N ALA A 162 -10.23 12.20 -4.65
CA ALA A 162 -10.77 13.36 -5.33
C ALA A 162 -12.16 13.73 -4.80
N LEU A 163 -13.09 12.76 -4.74
CA LEU A 163 -14.44 12.97 -4.20
C LEU A 163 -14.43 13.48 -2.75
N LEU A 164 -13.63 12.87 -1.89
CA LEU A 164 -13.53 13.23 -0.46
C LEU A 164 -12.93 14.63 -0.29
N SER A 165 -11.92 14.99 -1.09
CA SER A 165 -11.32 16.32 -1.09
C SER A 165 -12.29 17.40 -1.57
N SER A 166 -13.20 17.05 -2.48
CA SER A 166 -14.28 17.92 -2.97
C SER A 166 -15.53 17.93 -2.07
N GLY A 167 -15.53 17.19 -0.95
CA GLY A 167 -16.68 17.11 -0.05
C GLY A 167 -17.86 16.30 -0.58
N MET A 168 -17.68 15.55 -1.66
CA MET A 168 -18.70 14.70 -2.30
C MET A 168 -18.84 13.37 -1.57
N VAL A 169 -19.25 13.42 -0.30
CA VAL A 169 -19.26 12.27 0.63
C VAL A 169 -20.20 11.15 0.16
N ALA A 170 -21.38 11.49 -0.38
CA ALA A 170 -22.35 10.51 -0.84
C ALA A 170 -21.87 9.75 -2.09
N GLU A 171 -21.20 10.43 -3.00
CA GLU A 171 -20.55 9.84 -4.18
C GLU A 171 -19.37 8.96 -3.75
N ALA A 172 -18.56 9.43 -2.80
CA ALA A 172 -17.43 8.66 -2.27
C ALA A 172 -17.92 7.36 -1.62
N ARG A 173 -19.01 7.41 -0.85
CA ARG A 173 -19.68 6.22 -0.30
C ARG A 173 -20.07 5.23 -1.40
N ARG A 174 -20.79 5.68 -2.43
CA ARG A 174 -21.17 4.82 -3.57
C ARG A 174 -19.97 4.22 -4.30
N ALA A 175 -18.88 4.96 -4.43
CA ALA A 175 -17.65 4.49 -5.06
C ALA A 175 -16.88 3.48 -4.19
N PHE A 176 -17.04 3.55 -2.86
CA PHE A 176 -16.39 2.66 -1.90
C PHE A 176 -17.18 1.38 -1.61
N ASP A 177 -18.51 1.40 -1.66
CA ASP A 177 -19.37 0.24 -1.32
C ASP A 177 -18.99 -1.08 -2.02
N PRO A 178 -18.65 -1.10 -3.33
CA PRO A 178 -18.27 -2.33 -4.02
C PRO A 178 -17.00 -3.00 -3.46
N VAL A 179 -16.15 -2.22 -2.78
CA VAL A 179 -14.85 -2.66 -2.28
C VAL A 179 -14.76 -2.67 -0.75
N ALA A 180 -15.82 -2.27 -0.05
CA ALA A 180 -15.86 -2.16 1.41
C ALA A 180 -15.60 -3.47 2.15
N HIS A 181 -15.85 -4.62 1.51
CA HIS A 181 -15.67 -5.96 2.06
C HIS A 181 -14.55 -6.76 1.37
N GLN A 182 -13.70 -6.10 0.57
CA GLN A 182 -12.52 -6.76 0.03
C GLN A 182 -11.68 -7.35 1.17
N VAL A 183 -11.21 -8.58 0.97
CA VAL A 183 -10.43 -9.31 1.98
C VAL A 183 -9.05 -8.68 2.17
N VAL A 184 -8.45 -8.19 1.09
CA VAL A 184 -7.15 -7.51 1.07
C VAL A 184 -7.25 -6.26 0.19
N PRO A 185 -7.79 -5.15 0.71
CA PRO A 185 -7.82 -3.88 -0.02
C PRO A 185 -6.44 -3.23 -0.06
N ASP A 186 -6.15 -2.50 -1.13
CA ASP A 186 -4.99 -1.61 -1.20
C ASP A 186 -4.93 -0.65 0.01
N ALA A 187 -3.72 -0.28 0.45
CA ALA A 187 -3.52 0.57 1.61
C ALA A 187 -4.14 1.97 1.44
N ARG A 188 -4.06 2.56 0.24
CA ARG A 188 -4.66 3.86 -0.07
C ARG A 188 -6.17 3.76 -0.10
N LEU A 189 -6.70 2.66 -0.63
CA LEU A 189 -8.13 2.40 -0.62
C LEU A 189 -8.67 2.27 0.81
N THR A 190 -7.97 1.51 1.66
CA THR A 190 -8.26 1.38 3.09
C THR A 190 -8.24 2.74 3.79
N ALA A 191 -7.23 3.56 3.48
CA ALA A 191 -7.09 4.89 4.05
C ALA A 191 -8.22 5.85 3.64
N CYS A 192 -8.67 5.78 2.38
CA CYS A 192 -9.84 6.51 1.91
C CYS A 192 -11.12 6.07 2.64
N GLY A 193 -11.29 4.77 2.90
CA GLY A 193 -12.40 4.25 3.70
C GLY A 193 -12.45 4.81 5.13
N HIS A 194 -11.30 4.93 5.78
CA HIS A 194 -11.19 5.57 7.10
C HIS A 194 -11.53 7.07 7.05
N TRP A 195 -11.06 7.79 6.03
CA TRP A 195 -11.39 9.20 5.86
C TRP A 195 -12.88 9.42 5.58
N LEU A 196 -13.48 8.58 4.72
CA LEU A 196 -14.92 8.56 4.46
C LEU A 196 -15.72 8.36 5.75
N ALA A 197 -15.36 7.37 6.56
CA ALA A 197 -16.03 7.11 7.85
C ALA A 197 -15.90 8.30 8.83
N ALA A 198 -14.76 9.00 8.82
CA ALA A 198 -14.59 10.21 9.63
C ALA A 198 -15.48 11.37 9.15
N LEU A 199 -15.63 11.55 7.84
CA LEU A 199 -16.52 12.55 7.24
C LEU A 199 -18.00 12.25 7.52
N GLU A 200 -18.41 10.98 7.44
CA GLU A 200 -19.79 10.56 7.74
C GLU A 200 -20.17 10.67 9.22
N ALA A 201 -19.17 10.68 10.11
CA ALA A 201 -19.38 10.89 11.54
C ALA A 201 -19.65 12.37 11.91
N MET A 202 -19.58 13.30 10.95
CA MET A 202 -19.77 14.73 11.19
C MET A 202 -21.24 15.17 11.04
N PRO A 203 -21.63 16.30 11.69
CA PRO A 203 -20.84 17.11 12.63
C PRO A 203 -20.78 16.49 14.03
N VAL A 204 -19.75 16.84 14.79
CA VAL A 204 -19.65 16.52 16.23
C VAL A 204 -19.52 17.78 17.07
N ASP A 205 -19.98 17.71 18.30
CA ASP A 205 -19.80 18.77 19.30
C ASP A 205 -18.41 18.65 19.94
N SER A 206 -17.42 19.35 19.36
CA SER A 206 -16.04 19.32 19.86
C SER A 206 -15.91 19.88 21.28
N ASP A 207 -16.76 20.82 21.70
CA ASP A 207 -16.69 21.40 23.05
C ASP A 207 -17.17 20.41 24.09
N ALA A 208 -18.26 19.69 23.81
CA ALA A 208 -18.73 18.60 24.66
C ALA A 208 -17.69 17.47 24.77
N LEU A 209 -17.04 17.10 23.66
CA LEU A 209 -15.96 16.10 23.67
C LEU A 209 -14.76 16.54 24.51
N ASN A 210 -14.33 17.80 24.38
CA ASN A 210 -13.24 18.35 25.18
C ASN A 210 -13.59 18.40 26.68
N ALA A 211 -14.83 18.78 27.03
CA ALA A 211 -15.31 18.75 28.41
C ALA A 211 -15.33 17.32 28.98
N ALA A 212 -15.77 16.33 28.18
CA ALA A 212 -15.72 14.92 28.57
C ALA A 212 -14.27 14.48 28.84
N LEU A 213 -13.32 14.79 27.96
CA LEU A 213 -11.90 14.45 28.13
C LEU A 213 -11.24 15.16 29.31
N ALA A 214 -11.67 16.38 29.64
CA ALA A 214 -11.23 17.10 30.84
C ALA A 214 -11.66 16.37 32.12
N SER A 215 -12.87 15.80 32.14
CA SER A 215 -13.39 15.02 33.27
C SER A 215 -12.85 13.58 33.34
N ASN A 216 -12.61 12.95 32.19
CA ASN A 216 -12.07 11.59 32.09
C ASN A 216 -11.08 11.49 30.93
N LYS A 217 -9.77 11.54 31.25
CA LYS A 217 -8.70 11.43 30.25
C LYS A 217 -8.61 10.06 29.55
N ARG A 218 -9.32 9.04 30.06
CA ARG A 218 -9.40 7.69 29.49
C ARG A 218 -10.72 7.43 28.77
N ASP A 219 -11.52 8.47 28.50
CA ASP A 219 -12.67 8.36 27.61
C ASP A 219 -12.17 8.24 26.16
N PHE A 220 -11.83 7.02 25.75
CA PHE A 220 -11.27 6.74 24.43
C PHE A 220 -12.31 6.90 23.33
N ASP A 221 -13.59 6.68 23.61
CA ASP A 221 -14.68 6.94 22.67
C ASP A 221 -14.79 8.44 22.35
N ALA A 222 -14.76 9.31 23.37
CA ALA A 222 -14.76 10.75 23.17
C ALA A 222 -13.49 11.22 22.44
N ARG A 223 -12.33 10.68 22.81
CA ARG A 223 -11.05 11.00 22.16
C ARG A 223 -11.04 10.59 20.69
N PHE A 224 -11.55 9.40 20.38
CA PHE A 224 -11.61 8.91 19.01
C PHE A 224 -12.55 9.73 18.14
N LYS A 225 -13.71 10.14 18.67
CA LYS A 225 -14.63 11.07 17.97
C LYS A 225 -13.97 12.44 17.72
N LEU A 226 -13.19 12.94 18.69
CA LEU A 226 -12.43 14.18 18.50
C LEU A 226 -11.38 14.01 17.39
N ALA A 227 -10.66 12.89 17.38
CA ALA A 227 -9.72 12.56 16.31
C ALA A 227 -10.40 12.48 14.93
N GLN A 228 -11.57 11.85 14.83
CA GLN A 228 -12.36 11.80 13.59
C GLN A 228 -12.75 13.20 13.12
N SER A 229 -13.11 14.11 14.03
CA SER A 229 -13.42 15.50 13.68
C SER A 229 -12.22 16.24 13.09
N HIS A 230 -11.01 16.01 13.65
CA HIS A 230 -9.78 16.53 13.10
C HIS A 230 -9.48 15.93 11.72
N PHE A 231 -9.66 14.62 11.57
CA PHE A 231 -9.41 13.92 10.31
C PHE A 231 -10.36 14.39 9.20
N ALA A 232 -11.67 14.50 9.48
CA ALA A 232 -12.67 15.04 8.57
C ALA A 232 -12.33 16.48 8.14
N SER A 233 -11.77 17.28 9.05
CA SER A 233 -11.31 18.65 8.77
C SER A 233 -9.90 18.73 8.15
N GLN A 234 -9.30 17.61 7.75
CA GLN A 234 -7.91 17.51 7.27
C GLN A 234 -6.84 18.08 8.22
N ARG A 235 -7.14 18.16 9.51
CA ARG A 235 -6.19 18.49 10.60
C ARG A 235 -5.46 17.23 11.02
N LEU A 236 -4.66 16.68 10.09
CA LEU A 236 -4.11 15.33 10.15
C LEU A 236 -3.17 15.09 11.34
N THR A 237 -2.33 16.07 11.68
CA THR A 237 -1.43 15.97 12.83
C THR A 237 -2.18 15.98 14.16
N GLN A 238 -3.19 16.85 14.31
CA GLN A 238 -4.04 16.84 15.51
C GLN A 238 -4.82 15.53 15.64
N ALA A 239 -5.35 15.00 14.53
CA ALA A 239 -6.01 13.70 14.53
C ALA A 239 -5.06 12.59 15.01
N MET A 240 -3.84 12.54 14.48
CA MET A 240 -2.84 11.56 14.88
C MET A 240 -2.42 11.71 16.35
N ASP A 241 -2.27 12.92 16.88
CA ASP A 241 -1.92 13.10 18.30
C ASP A 241 -3.03 12.55 19.23
N GLU A 242 -4.31 12.79 18.93
CA GLU A 242 -5.43 12.19 19.69
C GLU A 242 -5.47 10.66 19.58
N LEU A 243 -5.22 10.11 18.39
CA LEU A 243 -5.16 8.65 18.18
C LEU A 243 -3.98 8.02 18.93
N LEU A 244 -2.83 8.69 18.97
CA LEU A 244 -1.64 8.22 19.66
C LEU A 244 -1.89 8.11 21.17
N GLU A 245 -2.61 9.07 21.75
CA GLU A 245 -2.98 9.07 23.17
C GLU A 245 -3.88 7.86 23.54
N ILE A 246 -4.67 7.33 22.59
CA ILE A 246 -5.40 6.07 22.77
C ILE A 246 -4.40 4.90 22.69
N VAL A 247 -3.63 4.81 21.60
CA VAL A 247 -2.67 3.70 21.37
C VAL A 247 -1.67 3.54 22.51
N MET A 248 -1.16 4.63 23.07
CA MET A 248 -0.21 4.61 24.19
C MET A 248 -0.82 4.07 25.50
N ARG A 249 -2.14 4.13 25.67
CA ARG A 249 -2.83 3.70 26.91
C ARG A 249 -3.57 2.38 26.78
N ASP A 250 -4.03 2.07 25.58
CA ASP A 250 -4.73 0.84 25.23
C ASP A 250 -4.60 0.57 23.73
N LYS A 251 -3.62 -0.29 23.38
CA LYS A 251 -3.29 -0.65 21.99
C LYS A 251 -4.42 -1.42 21.31
N GLU A 252 -5.21 -2.16 22.08
CA GLU A 252 -6.24 -3.07 21.57
C GLU A 252 -7.65 -2.45 21.56
N TRP A 253 -7.79 -1.22 22.11
CA TRP A 253 -9.08 -0.54 22.19
C TRP A 253 -9.82 -0.56 20.84
N SER A 254 -11.08 -1.02 20.90
CA SER A 254 -11.99 -1.16 19.77
C SER A 254 -11.41 -1.95 18.58
N GLY A 255 -10.59 -2.99 18.84
CA GLY A 255 -9.99 -3.81 17.78
C GLY A 255 -8.92 -3.05 16.98
N GLN A 256 -8.10 -2.28 17.71
CA GLN A 256 -7.02 -1.43 17.19
C GLN A 256 -7.49 -0.32 16.26
N LEU A 257 -8.74 0.15 16.41
CA LEU A 257 -9.33 1.15 15.52
C LEU A 257 -8.53 2.46 15.51
N ALA A 258 -7.98 2.87 16.67
CA ALA A 258 -7.13 4.04 16.77
C ALA A 258 -5.85 3.90 15.93
N ARG A 259 -5.15 2.76 16.03
CA ARG A 259 -3.95 2.45 15.25
C ARG A 259 -4.25 2.42 13.75
N LYS A 260 -5.34 1.78 13.34
CA LYS A 260 -5.76 1.69 11.92
C LYS A 260 -6.00 3.07 11.31
N ASN A 261 -6.70 3.95 12.02
CA ASN A 261 -6.90 5.34 11.56
C ASN A 261 -5.59 6.13 11.54
N TYR A 262 -4.68 5.90 12.49
CA TYR A 262 -3.37 6.56 12.48
C TYR A 262 -2.55 6.19 11.24
N VAL A 263 -2.49 4.89 10.91
CA VAL A 263 -1.80 4.39 9.72
C VAL A 263 -2.47 4.92 8.44
N ALA A 264 -3.80 4.96 8.39
CA ALA A 264 -4.54 5.56 7.28
C ALA A 264 -4.15 7.03 7.04
N ILE A 265 -4.00 7.83 8.10
CA ILE A 265 -3.58 9.23 7.97
C ILE A 265 -2.16 9.31 7.41
N LEU A 266 -1.22 8.49 7.90
CA LEU A 266 0.15 8.44 7.35
C LEU A 266 0.18 8.07 5.87
N GLU A 267 -0.68 7.14 5.45
CA GLU A 267 -0.80 6.74 4.04
C GLU A 267 -1.32 7.90 3.19
N LEU A 268 -2.33 8.64 3.65
CA LEU A 268 -2.87 9.81 2.95
C LEU A 268 -1.86 10.98 2.87
N MET A 269 -1.00 11.13 3.87
CA MET A 269 0.06 12.16 3.87
C MET A 269 1.25 11.79 2.99
N THR A 270 1.45 10.51 2.72
CA THR A 270 2.59 10.05 1.93
C THR A 270 2.33 10.39 0.47
N LYS A 271 3.19 11.25 -0.11
CA LYS A 271 3.09 11.60 -1.53
C LYS A 271 3.26 10.33 -2.37
N PRO A 272 2.45 10.13 -3.42
CA PRO A 272 2.72 9.08 -4.39
C PRO A 272 4.13 9.29 -4.94
N ALA A 273 4.94 8.23 -5.01
CA ALA A 273 6.22 8.31 -5.67
C ALA A 273 6.00 8.89 -7.09
N PRO A 274 6.80 9.88 -7.52
CA PRO A 274 6.68 10.39 -8.88
C PRO A 274 6.80 9.22 -9.86
N LYS A 275 5.92 9.19 -10.88
CA LYS A 275 6.13 8.29 -12.03
C LYS A 275 7.58 8.50 -12.49
N PRO A 276 8.38 7.43 -12.65
CA PRO A 276 9.77 7.59 -13.07
C PRO A 276 9.78 8.35 -14.39
N VAL A 277 10.22 9.61 -14.35
CA VAL A 277 10.47 10.40 -15.55
C VAL A 277 11.66 9.72 -16.22
N ALA A 278 11.47 9.30 -17.47
CA ALA A 278 12.49 8.63 -18.26
C ALA A 278 13.82 9.39 -18.13
N ALA A 279 14.78 8.76 -17.45
CA ALA A 279 16.12 9.31 -17.36
C ALA A 279 16.70 9.32 -18.78
N ALA A 280 17.07 10.50 -19.26
CA ALA A 280 17.76 10.66 -20.53
C ALA A 280 18.99 9.74 -20.60
N PRO A 281 19.31 9.16 -21.77
CA PRO A 281 20.36 8.17 -21.89
C PRO A 281 21.71 8.85 -21.64
N LYS A 282 22.30 8.64 -20.46
CA LYS A 282 23.68 9.05 -20.20
C LYS A 282 24.59 7.83 -20.29
N GLY A 283 25.17 7.67 -21.47
CA GLY A 283 26.44 6.99 -21.61
C GLY A 283 27.56 7.73 -20.87
N ALA A 284 28.60 6.96 -20.56
CA ALA A 284 29.85 7.30 -19.87
C ALA A 284 29.82 7.23 -18.33
N LEU A 285 30.63 6.29 -17.83
CA LEU A 285 31.09 6.11 -16.45
C LEU A 285 31.30 7.46 -15.75
N GLU A 286 30.71 7.66 -14.57
CA GLU A 286 31.36 8.34 -13.45
C GLU A 286 31.02 7.67 -12.12
N LEU A 287 32.06 7.47 -11.31
CA LEU A 287 32.03 6.93 -9.96
C LEU A 287 31.34 7.90 -8.99
N ALA A 288 30.63 7.32 -8.01
CA ALA A 288 30.19 7.93 -6.75
C ALA A 288 29.23 9.15 -6.86
N GLY A 289 27.93 8.88 -6.94
CA GLY A 289 26.88 9.88 -6.74
C GLY A 289 25.88 9.42 -5.67
N LYS A 290 25.80 10.16 -4.57
CA LYS A 290 24.79 10.01 -3.50
C LYS A 290 23.40 9.76 -4.12
N VAL A 291 22.75 8.68 -3.73
CA VAL A 291 21.34 8.44 -4.06
C VAL A 291 20.54 9.57 -3.44
N ASN A 292 20.01 10.44 -4.28
CA ASN A 292 19.11 11.51 -3.89
C ASN A 292 17.73 10.87 -3.68
N THR A 293 17.54 10.23 -2.51
CA THR A 293 16.20 9.85 -2.06
C THR A 293 15.37 11.12 -2.01
N ALA A 294 14.20 11.11 -2.66
CA ALA A 294 13.27 12.23 -2.52
C ALA A 294 13.06 12.46 -1.01
N PRO A 295 13.21 13.70 -0.51
CA PRO A 295 13.13 13.96 0.92
C PRO A 295 11.77 13.47 1.42
N SER A 296 11.80 12.46 2.29
CA SER A 296 10.62 12.03 3.02
C SER A 296 10.09 13.22 3.82
N ASP A 297 8.77 13.35 3.87
CA ASP A 297 8.17 14.45 4.61
C ASP A 297 8.58 14.32 6.10
N PRO A 298 9.30 15.32 6.66
CA PRO A 298 9.84 15.21 8.01
C PRO A 298 8.75 15.08 9.07
N VAL A 299 7.53 15.55 8.77
CA VAL A 299 6.36 15.38 9.64
C VAL A 299 5.93 13.92 9.61
N VAL A 300 5.78 13.33 8.42
CA VAL A 300 5.37 11.92 8.28
C VAL A 300 6.36 11.00 9.01
N ASP A 301 7.67 11.24 8.85
CA ASP A 301 8.70 10.45 9.54
C ASP A 301 8.67 10.62 11.06
N ALA A 302 8.40 11.84 11.55
CA ALA A 302 8.24 12.08 12.98
C ALA A 302 7.06 11.30 13.57
N TYR A 303 5.91 11.29 12.88
CA TYR A 303 4.72 10.54 13.33
C TYR A 303 4.90 9.02 13.18
N ARG A 304 5.58 8.53 12.13
CA ARG A 304 6.00 7.11 12.06
C ARG A 304 6.83 6.69 13.27
N ARG A 305 7.83 7.49 13.66
CA ARG A 305 8.63 7.23 14.86
C ARG A 305 7.81 7.24 16.14
N LYS A 306 6.91 8.21 16.31
CA LYS A 306 5.99 8.28 17.47
C LYS A 306 5.15 7.01 17.58
N LEU A 307 4.57 6.54 16.47
CA LEU A 307 3.78 5.31 16.45
C LEU A 307 4.64 4.09 16.81
N SER A 308 5.82 3.92 16.21
CA SER A 308 6.72 2.83 16.56
C SER A 308 7.05 2.83 18.05
N MET A 309 7.41 3.99 18.62
CA MET A 309 7.69 4.12 20.05
C MET A 309 6.50 3.80 20.96
N ALA A 310 5.27 4.00 20.50
CA ALA A 310 4.08 3.65 21.27
C ALA A 310 3.75 2.15 21.20
N LEU A 311 4.21 1.44 20.16
CA LEU A 311 3.93 0.02 19.94
C LEU A 311 4.93 -0.90 20.64
N PHE A 312 6.19 -0.45 20.79
CA PHE A 312 7.23 -1.13 21.59
C PHE A 312 7.24 -0.66 23.05
#